data_AF-A0A317S2H1-F1
#
_entry.id   AF-A0A317S2H1-F1
#
_cell.length_a   1.000
_cell.length_b   1.000
_cell.length_c   1.000
_cell.angle_alpha   90.00
_cell.angle_beta   90.00
_cell.angle_gamma   90.00
#
_symmetry.space_group_name_H-M   'P 1'
#
loop_
_entity.id
_entity.type
_entity.pdbx_description
1 polymer ?
#
loop_
_entity_poly.entity_id
_entity_poly.type
_entity_poly.pdbx_seq_one_letter_code
_entity_poly.pdbx_strand_id
1 'polypeptide(L)' 'MSVAVSAPGKVLLAGGYLVLDKNYSGLVFGLSARIHTISTISASETGAIVVRSPQF' A
#
# COMPACT_ATOMS: atom_id res chain seq x y z
N MET A 1 -1.56 12.94 19.14
CA MET A 1 -2.46 12.93 17.97
C MET A 1 -2.08 11.75 17.09
N SER A 2 -3.06 10.98 16.63
CA SER A 2 -2.85 9.83 15.76
C SER A 2 -3.41 10.12 14.36
N VAL A 3 -2.70 9.70 13.32
CA VAL A 3 -3.15 9.79 11.93
C VAL A 3 -3.33 8.36 11.40
N ALA A 4 -4.53 8.07 10.90
CA ALA A 4 -4.84 6.80 10.25
C ALA A 4 -4.92 7.02 8.74
N VAL A 5 -4.20 6.19 7.99
CA VAL A 5 -4.22 6.19 6.52
C VAL A 5 -4.46 4.79 5.99
N SER A 6 -4.91 4.72 4.75
CA SER A 6 -5.18 3.44 4.10
C SER A 6 -5.05 3.53 2.58
N ALA A 7 -4.53 2.47 1.98
CA ALA A 7 -4.29 2.36 0.54
C ALA A 7 -4.97 1.10 -0.03
N PRO A 8 -5.59 1.19 -1.23
CA PRO A 8 -6.17 0.02 -1.87
C PRO A 8 -5.08 -0.90 -2.44
N GLY A 9 -5.34 -2.20 -2.47
CA GLY A 9 -4.61 -3.13 -3.31
C GLY A 9 -4.90 -2.89 -4.79
N LYS A 10 -4.16 -3.55 -5.67
CA LYS A 10 -4.38 -3.49 -7.12
C LYS A 10 -4.36 -4.88 -7.73
N VAL A 11 -5.12 -5.08 -8.80
CA VAL A 11 -5.08 -6.31 -9.60
C VAL A 11 -5.07 -5.99 -11.08
N LEU A 12 -4.25 -6.71 -11.84
CA LEU A 12 -4.31 -6.70 -13.29
C LEU A 12 -5.51 -7.55 -13.72
N LEU A 13 -6.58 -6.90 -14.16
CA LEU A 13 -7.80 -7.58 -14.59
C LEU A 13 -7.68 -8.13 -16.02
N ALA A 14 -7.04 -7.37 -16.91
CA ALA A 14 -6.84 -7.78 -18.30
C ALA A 14 -5.45 -7.36 -18.82
N GLY A 15 -4.94 -8.09 -19.81
CA GLY A 15 -3.61 -7.89 -20.40
C GLY A 15 -2.67 -9.08 -20.17
N GLY A 16 -2.73 -9.71 -18.98
CA GLY A 16 -1.90 -10.89 -18.66
C GLY A 16 -0.43 -10.66 -18.97
N TYR A 17 0.22 -11.61 -19.64
CA TYR A 17 1.62 -11.47 -20.07
C TYR A 17 1.82 -10.57 -21.29
N LEU A 18 0.75 -10.17 -22.00
CA LEU A 18 0.89 -9.27 -23.16
C LEU A 18 1.46 -7.92 -22.76
N VAL A 19 1.24 -7.47 -21.52
CA VAL A 19 1.79 -6.22 -20.98
C VAL A 19 3.33 -6.19 -20.97
N LEU A 20 3.99 -7.32 -21.18
CA LEU A 20 5.45 -7.40 -21.33
C LEU A 20 5.91 -6.88 -22.70
N ASP A 21 5.04 -6.87 -23.70
CA ASP A 21 5.27 -6.22 -25.00
C ASP A 21 4.64 -4.82 -24.98
N LYS A 22 5.45 -3.82 -25.33
CA LYS A 22 5.10 -2.40 -25.34
C LYS A 22 3.88 -2.07 -26.22
N ASN A 23 3.58 -2.90 -27.22
CA ASN A 23 2.43 -2.70 -28.10
C ASN A 23 1.09 -2.96 -27.39
N TYR A 24 1.09 -3.60 -26.22
CA TYR A 24 -0.12 -3.97 -25.50
C TYR A 24 -0.23 -3.27 -24.16
N SER A 25 -1.46 -2.86 -23.82
CA SER A 25 -1.79 -2.24 -22.54
C SER A 25 -2.59 -3.19 -21.65
N GLY A 26 -2.45 -3.03 -20.33
CA GLY A 26 -3.23 -3.76 -19.34
C GLY A 26 -4.32 -2.89 -18.69
N LEU A 27 -5.35 -3.54 -18.15
CA LEU A 27 -6.38 -2.89 -17.33
C LEU A 27 -6.20 -3.28 -15.87
N VAL A 28 -6.05 -2.30 -14.99
CA VAL A 28 -5.82 -2.49 -13.56
C VAL A 28 -6.94 -1.86 -12.75
N PHE A 29 -7.45 -2.59 -11.76
CA PHE A 29 -8.45 -2.08 -10.82
C PHE A 29 -7.86 -1.92 -9.42
N GLY A 30 -8.33 -0.89 -8.72
CA GLY A 30 -8.17 -0.76 -7.27
C GLY A 30 -9.12 -1.71 -6.56
N LEU A 31 -8.61 -2.41 -5.54
CA LEU A 31 -9.39 -3.35 -4.75
C LEU A 31 -9.90 -2.72 -3.46
N SER A 32 -11.01 -3.27 -2.94
CA SER A 32 -11.47 -3.01 -1.57
C SER A 32 -10.62 -3.72 -0.50
N ALA A 33 -9.70 -4.60 -0.89
CA ALA A 33 -8.66 -5.13 -0.01
C ALA A 33 -7.66 -4.00 0.29
N ARG A 34 -7.67 -3.44 1.50
CA ARG A 34 -6.88 -2.26 1.86
C ARG A 34 -5.80 -2.58 2.89
N ILE A 35 -4.68 -1.88 2.78
CA ILE A 35 -3.62 -1.86 3.79
C ILE A 35 -3.84 -0.62 4.65
N HIS A 36 -3.71 -0.78 5.97
CA HIS A 36 -3.94 0.28 6.95
C HIS A 36 -2.67 0.57 7.74
N THR A 37 -2.41 1.85 7.97
CA THR A 37 -1.29 2.31 8.81
C THR A 37 -1.78 3.37 9.78
N ILE A 38 -1.32 3.29 11.01
CA ILE A 38 -1.57 4.29 12.05
C ILE A 38 -0.22 4.85 12.49
N SER A 39 -0.07 6.16 12.44
CA SER A 39 1.09 6.85 13.01
C SER A 39 0.65 7.65 14.24
N THR A 40 1.48 7.63 15.28
CA THR A 40 1.25 8.41 16.51
C THR A 40 2.55 9.09 16.91
N ILE A 41 2.46 10.36 17.27
CA ILE A 41 3.60 11.08 17.85
C ILE A 41 3.66 10.72 19.34
N SER A 42 4.69 9.99 19.74
CA SER A 42 4.98 9.69 21.15
C SER A 42 5.91 10.75 21.74
N ALA A 43 5.51 11.35 22.87
CA ALA A 43 6.29 12.37 23.55
C ALA A 43 7.52 11.83 24.32
N SER A 44 7.70 10.50 24.35
CA SER A 44 8.53 9.83 25.35
C SER A 44 9.98 9.56 24.95
N GLU A 45 10.38 9.67 23.68
CA GLU A 45 11.75 9.42 23.24
C GLU A 45 12.16 10.34 22.08
N THR A 46 13.21 11.14 22.28
CA THR A 46 13.76 12.06 21.28
C THR A 46 14.48 11.28 20.18
N GLY A 47 14.03 11.42 18.92
CA GLY A 47 14.76 10.94 17.74
C GLY A 47 14.57 9.47 17.35
N ALA A 48 13.73 8.71 18.03
CA ALA A 48 13.44 7.32 17.68
C ALA A 48 12.16 7.19 16.82
N ILE A 49 12.24 6.44 15.73
CA ILE A 49 11.08 6.04 14.90
C ILE A 49 10.90 4.53 15.05
N VAL A 50 9.77 4.12 15.63
CA VAL A 50 9.45 2.70 15.82
C VAL A 50 8.42 2.27 14.78
N VAL A 51 8.76 1.26 13.99
CA VAL A 51 7.86 0.65 13.00
C VAL A 51 7.47 -0.74 13.47
N ARG A 52 6.17 -1.01 13.59
CA ARG A 52 5.63 -2.33 13.89
C ARG A 52 4.88 -2.83 12.65
N SER A 53 5.36 -3.93 12.07
CA SER A 53 4.81 -4.49 10.84
C SER A 53 4.58 -5.99 11.00
N PRO A 54 3.45 -6.42 11.58
CA PRO A 54 3.20 -7.82 11.94
C PRO A 54 2.89 -8.74 10.75
N GLN A 55 2.69 -8.19 9.55
CA GLN A 55 2.39 -8.92 8.31
C GLN A 55 3.57 -8.87 7.31
N PHE A 56 4.75 -8.47 7.79
CA PHE A 56 6.04 -8.80 7.21
C PHE A 56 6.77 -9.76 8.16
#